data_AF-A0A7C9R4X8-F1
#
_entry.id   AF-A0A7C9R4X8-F1
#
_cell.length_a   1.000
_cell.length_b   1.000
_cell.length_c   1.000
_cell.angle_alpha   90.00
_cell.angle_beta   90.00
_cell.angle_gamma   90.00
#
_symmetry.space_group_name_H-M   'P 1'
#
loop_
_entity.id
_entity.type
_entity.pdbx_description
1 polymer ?
#
loop_
_entity_poly.entity_id
_entity_poly.type
_entity_poly.pdbx_seq_one_letter_code
_entity_poly.pdbx_strand_id
1 'polypeptide(L)'
;MLAGFLRPFAFIFGASVFTLASGLAMAQQTDPLKGVTLPDLSSYASPHSGRSLAQGEGGQLTLAAKLTEASDDIGRGLIWRVFRPEPGPDGKLPLVASAQGGTSMFQLEPGSYLVHASFGRAGATKRITVGREAKHESLVLDAGGLKLDAVLAGGVRIPPEKLRFSIYEAEPGADGDRALIIPDVSPNSIVRLNAGVYHVVSTYGSVNAVIRSDIRVEAGKLTDATVEHRAAELTLKLVRDEGGEAIADTSWSVLTGSGDPVRESVGAFASMVLAEGEYTIVAKNRDRIYQRDFTVVGGHNQDVEVLANDANAADPNDGAD
;
A
#
# COMPACT_ATOMS: atom_id res chain seq x y z
N MET A 1 -11.26 -34.99 41.94
CA MET A 1 -10.14 -35.53 42.75
C MET A 1 -8.86 -35.27 41.98
N LEU A 2 -7.84 -34.55 42.44
CA LEU A 2 -7.71 -33.61 43.58
C LEU A 2 -7.65 -32.17 43.00
N ALA A 3 -7.70 -31.02 43.69
CA ALA A 3 -7.40 -30.56 45.05
C ALA A 3 -5.92 -30.21 45.37
N GLY A 4 -5.61 -28.90 45.34
CA GLY A 4 -4.62 -28.23 46.20
C GLY A 4 -3.23 -27.92 45.59
N PHE A 5 -2.51 -26.84 45.95
CA PHE A 5 -2.71 -25.80 46.97
C PHE A 5 -1.92 -24.51 46.60
N LEU A 6 -2.42 -23.32 46.98
CA LEU A 6 -1.60 -22.09 47.16
C LEU A 6 -1.10 -22.02 48.62
N ARG A 7 0.06 -21.36 48.87
CA ARG A 7 0.20 -20.20 49.80
C ARG A 7 1.64 -19.65 49.91
N PRO A 8 1.86 -18.42 50.44
CA PRO A 8 3.08 -17.62 50.27
C PRO A 8 4.08 -17.75 51.44
N PHE A 9 5.24 -17.10 51.30
CA PHE A 9 6.20 -16.90 52.39
C PHE A 9 6.37 -15.43 52.79
N ALA A 10 6.68 -15.20 54.06
CA ALA A 10 6.54 -13.89 54.74
C ALA A 10 7.88 -13.19 55.04
N PHE A 11 7.78 -11.89 55.33
CA PHE A 11 8.87 -11.07 55.88
C PHE A 11 9.28 -11.52 57.28
N ILE A 12 10.57 -11.42 57.59
CA ILE A 12 11.11 -11.41 58.97
C ILE A 12 12.07 -10.22 59.12
N PHE A 13 11.90 -9.49 60.22
CA PHE A 13 12.76 -8.38 60.66
C PHE A 13 13.95 -8.92 61.44
N GLY A 14 15.15 -8.35 61.27
CA GLY A 14 16.34 -8.71 62.06
C GLY A 14 17.20 -7.48 62.32
N ALA A 15 17.30 -7.08 63.59
CA ALA A 15 18.14 -5.97 64.03
C ALA A 15 19.46 -6.51 64.63
N SER A 16 20.59 -5.90 64.25
CA SER A 16 21.89 -6.16 64.87
C SER A 16 22.65 -4.86 65.05
N VAL A 17 23.03 -4.57 66.29
CA VAL A 17 23.87 -3.44 66.69
C VAL A 17 25.34 -3.83 66.54
N PHE A 18 26.17 -2.95 66.00
CA PHE A 18 27.63 -3.06 66.08
C PHE A 18 28.25 -1.70 66.43
N THR A 19 28.95 -1.65 67.55
CA THR A 19 29.76 -0.50 68.01
C THR A 19 31.23 -0.73 67.66
N LEU A 20 31.88 0.22 67.00
CA LEU A 20 33.35 0.27 66.90
C LEU A 20 33.88 1.70 67.05
N ALA A 21 35.14 1.80 67.49
CA ALA A 21 35.68 2.96 68.18
C ALA A 21 36.19 4.10 67.29
N SER A 22 36.23 5.30 67.85
CA SER A 22 36.81 6.50 67.23
C SER A 22 38.33 6.45 67.22
N GLY A 23 38.94 6.52 66.03
CA GLY A 23 40.38 6.73 65.84
C GLY A 23 40.67 8.12 65.28
N LEU A 24 41.54 8.88 65.95
CA LEU A 24 42.00 10.19 65.48
C LEU A 24 42.99 10.02 64.33
N ALA A 25 42.65 10.52 63.14
CA ALA A 25 43.58 10.66 62.01
C ALA A 25 43.96 12.14 61.82
N MET A 26 45.23 12.46 62.05
CA MET A 26 45.80 13.78 61.76
C MET A 26 45.99 13.93 60.24
N ALA A 27 45.29 14.88 59.62
CA ALA A 27 45.49 15.23 58.22
C ALA A 27 46.71 16.14 58.07
N GLN A 28 47.85 15.58 57.65
CA GLN A 28 49.04 16.36 57.28
C GLN A 28 48.87 16.93 55.86
N GLN A 29 48.63 18.23 55.76
CA GLN A 29 48.48 18.93 54.49
C GLN A 29 49.86 19.25 53.89
N THR A 30 50.37 18.37 53.02
CA THR A 30 51.55 18.64 52.20
C THR A 30 51.15 19.19 50.84
N ASP A 31 51.35 20.49 50.64
CA ASP A 31 51.17 21.18 49.36
C ASP A 31 52.24 20.73 48.34
N PRO A 32 51.87 20.06 47.23
CA PRO A 32 52.82 19.40 46.33
C PRO A 32 53.44 20.32 45.27
N LEU A 33 53.20 21.64 45.29
CA LEU A 33 53.55 22.55 44.17
C LEU A 33 54.59 23.65 44.51
N LYS A 34 55.47 23.43 45.48
CA LYS A 34 56.68 24.27 45.65
C LYS A 34 57.82 23.80 44.75
N GLY A 35 57.99 24.45 43.59
CA GLY A 35 59.20 24.32 42.77
C GLY A 35 59.08 24.50 41.26
N VAL A 36 57.91 24.84 40.70
CA VAL A 36 57.74 24.97 39.25
C VAL A 36 57.90 26.43 38.81
N THR A 37 59.05 26.75 38.21
CA THR A 37 59.28 28.04 37.54
C THR A 37 58.72 27.98 36.12
N LEU A 38 57.59 28.65 35.87
CA LEU A 38 57.00 28.75 34.53
C LEU A 38 57.63 29.94 33.77
N PRO A 39 57.95 29.81 32.46
CA PRO A 39 58.39 30.94 31.65
C PRO A 39 57.26 31.95 31.45
N ASP A 40 57.62 33.22 31.25
CA ASP A 40 56.69 34.33 31.09
C ASP A 40 55.81 34.17 29.84
N LEU A 41 54.52 33.89 30.03
CA LEU A 41 53.52 33.80 28.96
C LEU A 41 52.91 35.19 28.68
N SER A 42 53.76 36.14 28.33
CA SER A 42 53.38 37.48 27.87
C SER A 42 52.88 37.46 26.42
N SER A 43 51.73 36.80 26.18
CA SER A 43 50.88 37.06 25.02
C SER A 43 49.45 36.59 25.27
N TYR A 44 48.58 37.53 25.67
CA TYR A 44 47.14 37.33 25.53
C TYR A 44 46.81 37.31 24.04
N ALA A 45 46.41 36.15 23.52
CA ALA A 45 45.83 36.07 22.19
C ALA A 45 44.59 36.97 22.14
N SER A 46 44.59 37.97 21.26
CA SER A 46 43.44 38.86 21.06
C SER A 46 42.18 38.03 20.79
N PRO A 47 41.04 38.33 21.46
CA PRO A 47 39.80 37.63 21.18
C PRO A 47 39.44 37.91 19.72
N HIS A 48 39.54 36.90 18.87
CA HIS A 48 39.02 36.99 17.52
C HIS A 48 37.51 37.25 17.63
N SER A 49 37.08 38.36 17.04
CA SER A 49 35.70 38.83 17.07
C SER A 49 34.76 37.70 16.68
N GLY A 50 33.84 37.38 17.60
CA GLY A 50 33.13 36.11 17.57
C GLY A 50 32.32 35.91 16.30
N ARG A 51 32.71 34.90 15.52
CA ARG A 51 31.77 34.22 14.62
C ARG A 51 31.11 33.13 15.44
N SER A 52 29.86 33.36 15.84
CA SER A 52 29.09 32.40 16.62
C SER A 52 28.93 31.10 15.81
N LEU A 53 29.42 29.98 16.36
CA LEU A 53 29.24 28.65 15.77
C LEU A 53 27.76 28.21 15.71
N ALA A 54 26.85 28.98 16.31
CA ALA A 54 25.40 28.77 16.24
C ALA A 54 24.71 29.51 15.08
N GLN A 55 25.43 30.30 14.28
CA GLN A 55 24.91 30.85 13.03
C GLN A 55 25.32 29.94 11.87
N GLY A 56 24.49 28.92 11.60
CA GLY A 56 24.69 28.05 10.44
C GLY A 56 24.78 28.88 9.14
N GLU A 57 25.71 28.53 8.25
CA GLU A 57 25.91 29.30 7.01
C GLU A 57 24.75 29.13 6.01
N GLY A 58 23.97 28.05 6.17
CA GLY A 58 22.72 27.79 5.45
C GLY A 58 21.48 28.50 6.02
N GLY A 59 20.59 28.89 5.10
CA GLY A 59 19.27 29.40 5.42
C GLY A 59 18.35 28.33 6.00
N GLN A 60 17.54 28.74 6.97
CA GLN A 60 16.47 27.92 7.53
C GLN A 60 15.28 27.89 6.55
N LEU A 61 14.84 26.70 6.16
CA LEU A 61 13.69 26.49 5.30
C LEU A 61 12.63 25.68 6.05
N THR A 62 11.46 26.26 6.26
CA THR A 62 10.28 25.56 6.79
C THR A 62 9.35 25.21 5.63
N LEU A 63 9.10 23.91 5.44
CA LEU A 63 8.25 23.37 4.40
C LEU A 63 6.94 22.85 4.98
N ALA A 64 5.81 23.33 4.45
CA ALA A 64 4.46 22.85 4.76
C ALA A 64 3.76 22.40 3.46
N ALA A 65 2.82 21.46 3.53
CA ALA A 65 2.04 21.05 2.38
C ALA A 65 0.54 21.01 2.70
N LYS A 66 -0.28 21.32 1.71
CA LYS A 66 -1.74 21.43 1.81
C LYS A 66 -2.41 20.57 0.75
N LEU A 67 -3.64 20.11 1.01
CA LEU A 67 -4.44 19.38 0.01
C LEU A 67 -4.96 20.32 -1.08
N THR A 68 -5.34 21.54 -0.70
CA THR A 68 -5.79 22.65 -1.56
C THR A 68 -5.29 23.98 -0.99
N GLU A 69 -5.38 25.09 -1.73
CA GLU A 69 -5.02 26.42 -1.20
C GLU A 69 -5.75 26.77 0.11
N ALA A 70 -7.03 26.40 0.20
CA ALA A 70 -7.92 26.69 1.32
C ALA A 70 -7.83 25.68 2.48
N SER A 71 -7.10 24.56 2.35
CA SER A 71 -7.01 23.57 3.43
C SER A 71 -5.94 23.94 4.47
N ASP A 72 -6.05 23.35 5.65
CA ASP A 72 -4.97 23.34 6.66
C ASP A 72 -3.75 22.54 6.17
N ASP A 73 -2.63 22.71 6.89
CA ASP A 73 -1.39 21.98 6.65
C ASP A 73 -1.52 20.49 7.01
N ILE A 74 -0.98 19.63 6.16
CA ILE A 74 -0.99 18.18 6.32
C ILE A 74 0.01 17.79 7.42
N GLY A 75 -0.50 17.54 8.63
CA GLY A 75 0.33 17.24 9.81
C GLY A 75 1.02 15.86 9.83
N ARG A 76 0.69 14.92 8.92
CA ARG A 76 1.31 13.58 8.89
C ARG A 76 1.22 12.90 7.53
N GLY A 77 2.15 11.97 7.26
CA GLY A 77 2.14 11.11 6.07
C GLY A 77 2.77 11.75 4.82
N LEU A 78 3.35 12.94 4.94
CA LEU A 78 4.20 13.54 3.91
C LEU A 78 5.56 12.86 3.90
N ILE A 79 6.11 12.69 2.69
CA ILE A 79 7.54 12.44 2.47
C ILE A 79 8.10 13.60 1.65
N TRP A 80 9.02 14.33 2.27
CA TRP A 80 9.75 15.45 1.69
C TRP A 80 11.06 14.96 1.09
N ARG A 81 11.39 15.44 -0.11
CA ARG A 81 12.69 15.23 -0.76
C ARG A 81 13.15 16.56 -1.37
N VAL A 82 14.35 16.98 -1.02
CA VAL A 82 14.96 18.22 -1.54
C VAL A 82 16.15 17.84 -2.41
N PHE A 83 16.15 18.29 -3.65
CA PHE A 83 17.18 18.00 -4.63
C PHE A 83 17.90 19.28 -5.10
N ARG A 84 19.16 19.16 -5.52
CA ARG A 84 19.79 20.20 -6.36
C ARG A 84 19.20 20.17 -7.78
N PRO A 85 19.10 21.32 -8.47
CA PRO A 85 18.53 21.41 -9.82
C PRO A 85 19.48 20.92 -10.92
N GLU A 86 20.78 20.86 -10.63
CA GLU A 86 21.81 20.36 -11.54
C GLU A 86 21.96 18.84 -11.38
N PRO A 87 21.88 18.06 -12.47
CA PRO A 87 22.16 16.63 -12.43
C PRO A 87 23.59 16.31 -12.00
N GLY A 88 23.76 15.24 -11.22
CA GLY A 88 25.06 14.70 -10.87
C GLY A 88 25.73 13.91 -12.01
N PRO A 89 26.91 13.33 -11.77
CA PRO A 89 27.65 12.52 -12.76
C PRO A 89 26.89 11.29 -13.26
N ASP A 90 25.85 10.84 -12.53
CA ASP A 90 24.96 9.74 -12.88
C ASP A 90 23.71 10.18 -13.67
N GLY A 91 23.60 11.46 -14.01
CA GLY A 91 22.46 12.06 -14.70
C GLY A 91 21.21 12.27 -13.82
N LYS A 92 21.27 11.98 -12.51
CA LYS A 92 20.14 12.15 -11.59
C LYS A 92 20.29 13.42 -10.76
N LEU A 93 19.17 13.95 -10.27
CA LEU A 93 19.19 15.11 -9.38
C LEU A 93 19.72 14.70 -7.98
N PRO A 94 20.78 15.32 -7.45
CA PRO A 94 21.33 14.96 -6.14
C PRO A 94 20.35 15.28 -5.00
N LEU A 95 19.94 14.28 -4.24
CA LEU A 95 19.15 14.45 -3.02
C LEU A 95 20.04 15.08 -1.93
N VAL A 96 19.70 16.26 -1.45
CA VAL A 96 20.44 16.97 -0.38
C VAL A 96 19.80 16.81 1.00
N ALA A 97 18.49 16.63 1.06
CA ALA A 97 17.77 16.41 2.31
C ALA A 97 16.45 15.65 2.08
N SER A 98 15.98 14.96 3.11
CA SER A 98 14.65 14.35 3.14
C SER A 98 14.08 14.38 4.55
N ALA A 99 12.76 14.34 4.66
CA ALA A 99 12.05 14.21 5.93
C ALA A 99 10.74 13.44 5.74
N GLN A 100 10.17 12.95 6.84
CA GLN A 100 8.88 12.26 6.87
C GLN A 100 8.04 12.84 8.01
N GLY A 101 6.74 13.01 7.81
CA GLY A 101 5.83 13.55 8.83
C GLY A 101 4.85 14.56 8.27
N GLY A 102 4.83 15.76 8.86
CA GLY A 102 4.05 16.92 8.39
C GLY A 102 4.98 18.06 7.99
N THR A 103 4.66 19.26 8.47
CA THR A 103 5.55 20.44 8.37
C THR A 103 6.97 20.09 8.86
N SER A 104 7.98 20.37 8.04
CA SER A 104 9.37 19.95 8.24
C SER A 104 10.33 21.12 8.08
N MET A 105 11.36 21.17 8.91
CA MET A 105 12.39 22.21 8.89
C MET A 105 13.71 21.65 8.35
N PHE A 106 14.35 22.41 7.48
CA PHE A 106 15.63 22.10 6.87
C PHE A 106 16.61 23.27 7.06
N GLN A 107 17.90 22.97 7.10
CA GLN A 107 18.97 23.95 6.97
C GLN A 107 19.70 23.63 5.66
N LEU A 108 19.75 24.60 4.75
CA LEU A 108 20.28 24.43 3.40
C LEU A 108 21.15 25.63 3.04
N GLU A 109 22.29 25.39 2.40
CA GLU A 109 23.14 26.47 1.89
C GLU A 109 22.36 27.40 0.93
N PRO A 110 22.73 28.69 0.85
CA PRO A 110 22.08 29.61 -0.09
C PRO A 110 22.21 29.10 -1.53
N GLY A 111 21.09 28.93 -2.23
CA GLY A 111 21.07 28.26 -3.53
C GLY A 111 19.67 27.97 -4.06
N SER A 112 19.62 27.35 -5.25
CA SER A 112 18.39 26.88 -5.88
C SER A 112 18.17 25.40 -5.61
N TYR A 113 16.93 24.99 -5.35
CA TYR A 113 16.55 23.62 -5.00
C TYR A 113 15.22 23.23 -5.63
N LEU A 114 15.02 21.92 -5.84
CA LEU A 114 13.75 21.32 -6.20
C LEU A 114 13.21 20.56 -4.99
N VAL A 115 12.11 21.05 -4.42
CA VAL A 115 11.40 20.41 -3.31
C VAL A 115 10.27 19.58 -3.88
N HIS A 116 10.29 18.28 -3.61
CA HIS A 116 9.20 17.36 -3.89
C HIS A 116 8.52 16.93 -2.59
N ALA A 117 7.20 17.17 -2.51
CA ALA A 117 6.34 16.70 -1.45
C ALA A 117 5.45 15.57 -1.99
N SER A 118 5.35 14.47 -1.24
CA SER A 118 4.52 13.31 -1.61
C SER A 118 3.62 12.87 -0.45
N PHE A 119 2.35 12.60 -0.74
CA PHE A 119 1.31 12.17 0.21
C PHE A 119 0.60 10.93 -0.35
N GLY A 120 1.15 9.75 -0.07
CA GLY A 120 0.74 8.51 -0.75
C GLY A 120 1.24 8.50 -2.19
N ARG A 121 0.34 8.49 -3.18
CA ARG A 121 0.69 8.65 -4.60
C ARG A 121 0.49 10.08 -5.12
N ALA A 122 -0.21 10.93 -4.37
CA ALA A 122 -0.31 12.35 -4.69
C ALA A 122 1.06 13.03 -4.44
N GLY A 123 1.45 13.99 -5.27
CA GLY A 123 2.63 14.79 -5.00
C GLY A 123 2.75 16.05 -5.85
N ALA A 124 3.63 16.95 -5.42
CA ALA A 124 3.94 18.19 -6.13
C ALA A 124 5.44 18.51 -6.02
N THR A 125 5.99 19.15 -7.05
CA THR A 125 7.40 19.58 -7.09
C THR A 125 7.47 21.08 -7.31
N LYS A 126 8.11 21.81 -6.39
CA LYS A 126 8.29 23.26 -6.44
C LYS A 126 9.77 23.60 -6.49
N ARG A 127 10.18 24.46 -7.44
CA ARG A 127 11.52 25.07 -7.43
C ARG A 127 11.53 26.23 -6.45
N ILE A 128 12.50 26.26 -5.55
CA ILE A 128 12.68 27.32 -4.56
C ILE A 128 14.12 27.83 -4.58
N THR A 129 14.28 29.10 -4.22
CA THR A 129 15.58 29.68 -3.87
C THR A 129 15.62 29.88 -2.36
N VAL A 130 16.70 29.42 -1.73
CA VAL A 130 17.02 29.58 -0.31
C VAL A 130 18.10 30.66 -0.19
N GLY A 131 17.89 31.61 0.72
CA GLY A 131 18.87 32.66 1.06
C GLY A 131 19.60 32.34 2.37
N ARG A 132 20.08 33.36 3.08
CA ARG A 132 20.55 33.22 4.48
C ARG A 132 19.46 33.47 5.53
N GLU A 133 18.33 34.02 5.10
CA GLU A 133 17.19 34.31 5.97
C GLU A 133 16.28 33.09 6.12
N ALA A 134 15.51 33.05 7.21
CA ALA A 134 14.51 32.02 7.43
C ALA A 134 13.36 32.18 6.41
N LYS A 135 13.08 31.12 5.65
CA LYS A 135 12.04 31.09 4.62
C LYS A 135 10.96 30.07 4.98
N HIS A 136 9.70 30.45 4.82
CA HIS A 136 8.57 29.54 4.87
C HIS A 136 8.01 29.34 3.47
N GLU A 137 7.77 28.09 3.08
CA GLU A 137 7.25 27.71 1.76
C GLU A 137 6.15 26.67 1.93
N SER A 138 4.95 26.98 1.41
CA SER A 138 3.83 26.05 1.34
C SER A 138 3.71 25.48 -0.08
N LEU A 139 3.42 24.18 -0.17
CA LEU A 139 3.14 23.45 -1.41
C LEU A 139 1.69 22.96 -1.40
N VAL A 140 0.91 23.36 -2.40
CA VAL A 140 -0.39 22.74 -2.67
C VAL A 140 -0.14 21.45 -3.45
N LEU A 141 -0.71 20.34 -2.98
CA LEU A 141 -0.58 19.03 -3.62
C LEU A 141 -1.71 18.73 -4.61
N ASP A 142 -2.80 19.49 -4.57
CA ASP A 142 -4.07 19.20 -5.22
C ASP A 142 -4.51 17.75 -4.99
N ALA A 143 -4.39 17.27 -3.75
CA ALA A 143 -4.52 15.87 -3.42
C ALA A 143 -5.95 15.52 -2.95
N GLY A 144 -6.52 14.47 -3.53
CA GLY A 144 -7.81 13.89 -3.13
C GLY A 144 -7.66 12.45 -2.64
N GLY A 145 -8.72 11.95 -1.99
CA GLY A 145 -8.88 10.55 -1.64
C GLY A 145 -9.80 9.84 -2.62
N LEU A 146 -9.49 8.57 -2.93
CA LEU A 146 -10.36 7.67 -3.69
C LEU A 146 -10.58 6.40 -2.86
N LYS A 147 -11.85 6.05 -2.62
CA LYS A 147 -12.26 4.79 -2.00
C LYS A 147 -13.13 4.03 -2.99
N LEU A 148 -12.72 2.80 -3.30
CA LEU A 148 -13.37 1.93 -4.27
C LEU A 148 -14.06 0.76 -3.56
N ASP A 149 -15.27 0.43 -3.97
CA ASP A 149 -15.97 -0.80 -3.56
C ASP A 149 -16.75 -1.39 -4.74
N ALA A 150 -17.27 -2.60 -4.58
CA ALA A 150 -18.14 -3.20 -5.59
C ALA A 150 -19.18 -4.16 -5.01
N VAL A 151 -20.30 -4.24 -5.71
CA VAL A 151 -21.44 -5.13 -5.44
C VAL A 151 -21.75 -5.95 -6.69
N LEU A 152 -22.45 -7.07 -6.56
CA LEU A 152 -23.08 -7.73 -7.69
C LEU A 152 -24.41 -7.08 -8.03
N ALA A 153 -24.93 -7.37 -9.23
CA ALA A 153 -26.31 -7.10 -9.60
C ALA A 153 -27.29 -7.51 -8.46
N GLY A 154 -28.26 -6.64 -8.17
CA GLY A 154 -29.15 -6.82 -7.01
C GLY A 154 -28.56 -6.38 -5.66
N GLY A 155 -27.35 -5.81 -5.63
CA GLY A 155 -26.74 -5.25 -4.41
C GLY A 155 -26.08 -6.29 -3.50
N VAL A 156 -25.86 -7.53 -3.97
CA VAL A 156 -25.20 -8.57 -3.18
C VAL A 156 -23.73 -8.20 -2.96
N ARG A 157 -23.25 -8.33 -1.72
CA ARG A 157 -21.88 -7.96 -1.36
C ARG A 157 -20.86 -8.95 -1.92
N ILE A 158 -19.84 -8.45 -2.61
CA ILE A 158 -18.71 -9.26 -3.08
C ILE A 158 -17.76 -9.57 -1.90
N PRO A 159 -17.24 -10.81 -1.77
CA PRO A 159 -16.21 -11.15 -0.79
C PRO A 159 -14.91 -10.35 -1.03
N PRO A 160 -14.38 -9.60 -0.04
CA PRO A 160 -13.24 -8.70 -0.23
C PRO A 160 -11.98 -9.38 -0.78
N GLU A 161 -11.77 -10.64 -0.47
CA GLU A 161 -10.63 -11.43 -0.94
C GLU A 161 -10.68 -11.70 -2.46
N LYS A 162 -11.86 -11.66 -3.07
CA LYS A 162 -12.09 -11.88 -4.52
C LYS A 162 -12.20 -10.58 -5.32
N LEU A 163 -12.16 -9.41 -4.68
CA LEU A 163 -12.33 -8.10 -5.33
C LEU A 163 -11.03 -7.30 -5.34
N ARG A 164 -10.55 -6.90 -6.52
CA ARG A 164 -9.36 -6.04 -6.67
C ARG A 164 -9.65 -4.88 -7.60
N PHE A 165 -8.91 -3.80 -7.42
CA PHE A 165 -8.93 -2.65 -8.33
C PHE A 165 -7.51 -2.31 -8.80
N SER A 166 -7.39 -1.97 -10.08
CA SER A 166 -6.17 -1.41 -10.66
C SER A 166 -6.49 -0.02 -11.20
N ILE A 167 -5.64 0.95 -10.87
CA ILE A 167 -5.81 2.37 -11.19
C ILE A 167 -4.77 2.78 -12.22
N TYR A 168 -5.23 3.35 -13.32
CA TYR A 168 -4.45 3.77 -14.48
C TYR A 168 -4.67 5.26 -14.79
N GLU A 169 -3.81 5.83 -15.61
CA GLU A 169 -3.97 7.19 -16.13
C GLU A 169 -5.20 7.32 -17.06
N ALA A 170 -5.79 8.52 -17.10
CA ALA A 170 -6.98 8.82 -17.89
C ALA A 170 -6.73 8.93 -19.40
N GLU A 171 -5.48 9.10 -19.83
CA GLU A 171 -5.11 9.07 -21.24
C GLU A 171 -4.30 7.80 -21.56
N PRO A 172 -4.50 7.18 -22.75
CA PRO A 172 -3.58 6.17 -23.24
C PRO A 172 -2.23 6.79 -23.59
N GLY A 173 -1.15 6.06 -23.32
CA GLY A 173 0.20 6.44 -23.74
C GLY A 173 0.39 6.32 -25.27
N ALA A 174 1.61 6.61 -25.73
CA ALA A 174 1.96 6.60 -27.15
C ALA A 174 1.69 5.25 -27.84
N ASP A 175 1.78 4.14 -27.09
CA ASP A 175 1.56 2.78 -27.57
C ASP A 175 0.07 2.34 -27.52
N GLY A 176 -0.83 3.23 -27.10
CA GLY A 176 -2.26 2.95 -26.90
C GLY A 176 -2.63 2.41 -25.52
N ASP A 177 -1.66 1.87 -24.77
CA ASP A 177 -1.87 1.37 -23.41
C ASP A 177 -1.85 2.50 -22.36
N ARG A 178 -2.73 2.40 -21.36
CA ARG A 178 -2.78 3.33 -20.22
C ARG A 178 -1.70 2.99 -19.20
N ALA A 179 -0.98 3.99 -18.69
CA ALA A 179 0.02 3.78 -17.65
C ALA A 179 -0.63 3.31 -16.34
N LEU A 180 -0.14 2.19 -15.78
CA LEU A 180 -0.57 1.65 -14.49
C LEU A 180 0.03 2.46 -13.34
N ILE A 181 -0.83 3.04 -12.50
CA ILE A 181 -0.43 3.83 -11.33
C ILE A 181 -0.34 2.95 -10.08
N ILE A 182 -1.37 2.11 -9.85
CA ILE A 182 -1.46 1.21 -8.69
C ILE A 182 -2.22 -0.07 -9.06
N PRO A 183 -1.61 -1.25 -8.97
CA PRO A 183 -2.32 -2.54 -9.04
C PRO A 183 -2.88 -2.97 -7.68
N ASP A 184 -3.76 -3.97 -7.71
CA ASP A 184 -4.16 -4.79 -6.54
C ASP A 184 -4.69 -4.02 -5.32
N VAL A 185 -5.33 -2.88 -5.56
CA VAL A 185 -5.98 -2.08 -4.53
C VAL A 185 -7.16 -2.87 -3.94
N SER A 186 -7.15 -3.03 -2.61
CA SER A 186 -8.23 -3.69 -1.87
C SER A 186 -9.48 -2.80 -1.76
N PRO A 187 -10.71 -3.38 -1.74
CA PRO A 187 -11.94 -2.64 -1.52
C PRO A 187 -11.93 -1.89 -0.19
N ASN A 188 -12.64 -0.77 -0.15
CA ASN A 188 -12.75 0.16 0.97
C ASN A 188 -11.42 0.77 1.48
N SER A 189 -10.29 0.55 0.79
CA SER A 189 -9.04 1.24 1.08
C SER A 189 -9.03 2.66 0.51
N ILE A 190 -8.39 3.60 1.22
CA ILE A 190 -8.29 5.01 0.78
C ILE A 190 -6.95 5.23 0.07
N VAL A 191 -7.03 5.33 -1.25
CA VAL A 191 -5.92 5.72 -2.11
C VAL A 191 -5.83 7.25 -2.13
N ARG A 192 -4.61 7.81 -2.08
CA ARG A 192 -4.37 9.26 -2.20
C ARG A 192 -3.73 9.55 -3.54
N LEU A 193 -4.40 10.37 -4.36
CA LEU A 193 -3.99 10.74 -5.72
C LEU A 193 -4.04 12.26 -5.87
N ASN A 194 -3.38 12.81 -6.88
CA ASN A 194 -3.65 14.18 -7.31
C ASN A 194 -5.09 14.27 -7.86
N ALA A 195 -5.63 15.48 -7.97
CA ALA A 195 -6.91 15.72 -8.60
C ALA A 195 -6.80 15.50 -10.11
N GLY A 196 -7.80 14.85 -10.68
CA GLY A 196 -7.77 14.40 -12.06
C GLY A 196 -8.84 13.36 -12.34
N VAL A 197 -8.82 12.83 -13.55
CA VAL A 197 -9.59 11.64 -13.91
C VAL A 197 -8.62 10.45 -13.92
N TYR A 198 -9.10 9.28 -13.50
CA TYR A 198 -8.34 8.04 -13.49
C TYR A 198 -9.18 6.91 -14.06
N HIS A 199 -8.54 6.05 -14.86
CA HIS A 199 -9.19 4.86 -15.39
C HIS A 199 -9.05 3.73 -14.38
N VAL A 200 -10.17 3.27 -13.84
CA VAL A 200 -10.21 2.23 -12.80
C VAL A 200 -10.75 0.95 -13.40
N VAL A 201 -9.98 -0.12 -13.24
CA VAL A 201 -10.35 -1.48 -13.60
C VAL A 201 -10.69 -2.23 -12.32
N SER A 202 -11.94 -2.67 -12.17
CA SER A 202 -12.39 -3.53 -11.08
C SER A 202 -12.47 -4.97 -11.56
N THR A 203 -11.83 -5.88 -10.84
CA THR A 203 -11.82 -7.32 -11.15
C THR A 203 -12.48 -8.09 -10.01
N TYR A 204 -13.44 -8.94 -10.36
CA TYR A 204 -14.06 -9.89 -9.44
C TYR A 204 -13.65 -11.33 -9.82
N GLY A 205 -13.08 -12.05 -8.85
CA GLY A 205 -12.47 -13.36 -9.09
C GLY A 205 -11.19 -13.26 -9.93
N SER A 206 -10.94 -14.29 -10.75
CA SER A 206 -9.66 -14.49 -11.45
C SER A 206 -9.82 -14.90 -12.92
N VAL A 207 -11.00 -14.66 -13.50
CA VAL A 207 -11.36 -15.12 -14.86
C VAL A 207 -11.69 -13.93 -15.76
N ASN A 208 -12.98 -13.59 -15.98
CA ASN A 208 -13.39 -12.59 -16.97
C ASN A 208 -14.33 -11.48 -16.43
N ALA A 209 -14.76 -11.52 -15.17
CA ALA A 209 -15.59 -10.49 -14.56
C ALA A 209 -14.77 -9.21 -14.26
N VAL A 210 -14.72 -8.32 -15.25
CA VAL A 210 -13.94 -7.08 -15.22
C VAL A 210 -14.80 -5.88 -15.64
N ILE A 211 -14.81 -4.84 -14.82
CA ILE A 211 -15.44 -3.54 -15.11
C ILE A 211 -14.37 -2.48 -15.28
N ARG A 212 -14.62 -1.54 -16.21
CA ARG A 212 -13.75 -0.39 -16.48
C ARG A 212 -14.55 0.88 -16.32
N SER A 213 -14.02 1.88 -15.63
CA SER A 213 -14.73 3.14 -15.36
C SER A 213 -13.76 4.30 -15.14
N ASP A 214 -14.06 5.45 -15.73
CA ASP A 214 -13.29 6.67 -15.51
C ASP A 214 -13.86 7.44 -14.31
N ILE A 215 -13.06 7.62 -13.26
CA ILE A 215 -13.48 8.23 -11.99
C ILE A 215 -12.71 9.53 -11.77
N ARG A 216 -13.43 10.61 -11.42
CA ARG A 216 -12.84 11.90 -11.05
C ARG A 216 -12.49 11.95 -9.57
N VAL A 217 -11.23 12.24 -9.28
CA VAL A 217 -10.74 12.58 -7.94
C VAL A 217 -10.68 14.10 -7.81
N GLU A 218 -11.29 14.64 -6.75
CA GLU A 218 -11.29 16.07 -6.45
C GLU A 218 -10.35 16.39 -5.28
N ALA A 219 -9.59 17.49 -5.41
CA ALA A 219 -8.65 17.91 -4.37
C ALA A 219 -9.38 18.24 -3.06
N GLY A 220 -8.82 17.82 -1.92
CA GLY A 220 -9.38 18.05 -0.59
C GLY A 220 -10.63 17.21 -0.25
N LYS A 221 -11.13 16.38 -1.16
CA LYS A 221 -12.32 15.53 -0.94
C LYS A 221 -11.96 14.04 -0.90
N LEU A 222 -12.87 13.24 -0.34
CA LEU A 222 -12.88 11.79 -0.49
C LEU A 222 -13.96 11.43 -1.53
N THR A 223 -13.54 10.87 -2.66
CA THR A 223 -14.43 10.29 -3.67
C THR A 223 -14.71 8.84 -3.28
N ASP A 224 -15.94 8.56 -2.86
CA ASP A 224 -16.45 7.20 -2.68
C ASP A 224 -17.11 6.74 -3.99
N ALA A 225 -16.65 5.63 -4.57
CA ALA A 225 -17.21 5.06 -5.78
C ALA A 225 -17.46 3.54 -5.63
N THR A 226 -18.66 3.11 -5.97
CA THR A 226 -19.08 1.70 -5.96
C THR A 226 -19.47 1.28 -7.37
N VAL A 227 -18.94 0.16 -7.87
CA VAL A 227 -19.29 -0.41 -9.18
C VAL A 227 -20.16 -1.67 -9.02
N GLU A 228 -21.04 -1.94 -9.99
CA GLU A 228 -21.93 -3.10 -9.99
C GLU A 228 -21.44 -4.16 -11.00
N HIS A 229 -20.89 -5.27 -10.51
CA HIS A 229 -20.49 -6.42 -11.32
C HIS A 229 -21.70 -7.25 -11.77
N ARG A 230 -21.82 -7.45 -13.08
CA ARG A 230 -22.68 -8.47 -13.67
C ARG A 230 -21.90 -9.75 -13.86
N ALA A 231 -21.87 -10.53 -12.79
CA ALA A 231 -21.13 -11.77 -12.69
C ALA A 231 -21.75 -12.66 -11.60
N ALA A 232 -21.43 -13.95 -11.64
CA ALA A 232 -21.80 -14.90 -10.60
C ALA A 232 -20.63 -15.85 -10.29
N GLU A 233 -20.60 -16.32 -9.05
CA GLU A 233 -19.73 -17.41 -8.63
C GLU A 233 -20.43 -18.75 -8.86
N LEU A 234 -19.78 -19.62 -9.63
CA LEU A 234 -20.27 -20.93 -10.01
C LEU A 234 -19.40 -22.02 -9.42
N THR A 235 -20.01 -23.15 -9.08
CA THR A 235 -19.29 -24.40 -8.77
C THR A 235 -19.76 -25.50 -9.71
N LEU A 236 -18.90 -25.90 -10.65
CA LEU A 236 -19.19 -26.96 -11.60
C LEU A 236 -18.95 -28.32 -10.97
N LYS A 237 -19.84 -29.30 -11.22
CA LYS A 237 -19.66 -30.70 -10.83
C LYS A 237 -20.28 -31.65 -11.87
N LEU A 238 -19.59 -32.75 -12.16
CA LEU A 238 -20.05 -33.78 -13.10
C LEU A 238 -20.73 -34.87 -12.26
N VAL A 239 -21.99 -35.19 -12.54
CA VAL A 239 -22.79 -36.14 -11.75
C VAL A 239 -23.41 -37.20 -12.65
N ARG A 240 -23.79 -38.36 -12.09
CA ARG A 240 -24.52 -39.41 -12.85
C ARG A 240 -25.99 -39.09 -13.00
N ASP A 241 -26.58 -38.67 -11.90
CA ASP A 241 -27.99 -38.36 -11.71
C ASP A 241 -28.09 -36.96 -11.07
N GLU A 242 -29.20 -36.25 -11.27
CA GLU A 242 -29.42 -34.91 -10.70
C GLU A 242 -29.28 -34.92 -9.16
N GLY A 243 -28.54 -33.95 -8.62
CA GLY A 243 -28.20 -33.89 -7.19
C GLY A 243 -27.23 -34.97 -6.70
N GLY A 244 -26.67 -35.79 -7.60
CA GLY A 244 -25.76 -36.88 -7.28
C GLY A 244 -24.35 -36.46 -6.84
N GLU A 245 -23.51 -37.44 -6.53
CA GLU A 245 -22.11 -37.21 -6.15
C GLU A 245 -21.25 -36.76 -7.33
N ALA A 246 -20.32 -35.84 -7.06
CA ALA A 246 -19.38 -35.31 -8.04
C ALA A 246 -18.32 -36.36 -8.43
N ILE A 247 -18.21 -36.63 -9.73
CA ILE A 247 -17.24 -37.57 -10.29
C ILE A 247 -15.84 -36.93 -10.28
N ALA A 248 -14.94 -37.53 -9.50
CA ALA A 248 -13.53 -37.14 -9.41
C ALA A 248 -12.77 -37.36 -10.74
N ASP A 249 -11.56 -36.79 -10.81
CA ASP A 249 -10.67 -36.83 -11.99
C ASP A 249 -11.31 -36.28 -13.28
N THR A 250 -12.19 -35.29 -13.11
CA THR A 250 -12.83 -34.56 -14.22
C THR A 250 -11.98 -33.35 -14.61
N SER A 251 -11.70 -33.24 -15.91
CA SER A 251 -11.06 -32.10 -16.55
C SER A 251 -12.13 -31.17 -17.09
N TRP A 252 -12.16 -29.94 -16.59
CA TRP A 252 -13.12 -28.90 -16.93
C TRP A 252 -12.51 -27.91 -17.92
N SER A 253 -13.25 -27.57 -18.96
CA SER A 253 -13.02 -26.39 -19.79
C SER A 253 -14.33 -25.62 -19.92
N VAL A 254 -14.29 -24.31 -19.72
CA VAL A 254 -15.43 -23.40 -19.92
C VAL A 254 -15.13 -22.54 -21.13
N LEU A 255 -16.02 -22.57 -22.11
CA LEU A 255 -15.92 -21.82 -23.36
C LEU A 255 -16.91 -20.66 -23.36
N THR A 256 -16.59 -19.55 -24.05
CA THR A 256 -17.59 -18.53 -24.40
C THR A 256 -18.64 -19.11 -25.36
N GLY A 257 -19.77 -18.43 -25.55
CA GLY A 257 -20.69 -18.71 -26.65
C GLY A 257 -20.10 -18.60 -28.07
N SER A 258 -18.83 -18.17 -28.23
CA SER A 258 -18.07 -18.23 -29.48
C SER A 258 -17.14 -19.45 -29.60
N GLY A 259 -17.05 -20.28 -28.55
CA GLY A 259 -16.16 -21.44 -28.47
C GLY A 259 -14.76 -21.14 -27.89
N ASP A 260 -14.44 -19.89 -27.55
CA ASP A 260 -13.12 -19.52 -27.01
C ASP A 260 -12.94 -20.02 -25.57
N PRO A 261 -11.82 -20.69 -25.22
CA PRO A 261 -11.59 -21.16 -23.85
C PRO A 261 -11.35 -20.01 -22.87
N VAL A 262 -12.20 -19.96 -21.84
CA VAL A 262 -12.21 -18.95 -20.77
C VAL A 262 -11.46 -19.45 -19.54
N ARG A 263 -11.67 -20.72 -19.17
CA ARG A 263 -11.05 -21.30 -17.98
C ARG A 263 -10.93 -22.82 -18.09
N GLU A 264 -9.75 -23.33 -17.73
CA GLU A 264 -9.51 -24.77 -17.55
C GLU A 264 -9.17 -25.10 -16.09
N SER A 265 -9.54 -26.30 -15.63
CA SER A 265 -9.20 -26.81 -14.30
C SER A 265 -9.41 -28.33 -14.21
N VAL A 266 -8.87 -28.98 -13.17
CA VAL A 266 -9.04 -30.43 -12.93
C VAL A 266 -9.48 -30.65 -11.49
N GLY A 267 -10.52 -31.47 -11.30
CA GLY A 267 -11.05 -31.83 -10.00
C GLY A 267 -12.50 -32.33 -10.05
N ALA A 268 -12.99 -32.88 -8.93
CA ALA A 268 -14.41 -33.22 -8.78
C ALA A 268 -15.32 -31.97 -8.85
N PHE A 269 -14.79 -30.84 -8.39
CA PHE A 269 -15.43 -29.53 -8.43
C PHE A 269 -14.52 -28.51 -9.11
N ALA A 270 -15.11 -27.58 -9.88
CA ALA A 270 -14.41 -26.40 -10.39
C ALA A 270 -15.18 -25.13 -9.98
N SER A 271 -14.60 -24.35 -9.07
CA SER A 271 -15.17 -23.06 -8.63
C SER A 271 -14.54 -21.90 -9.37
N MET A 272 -15.36 -20.98 -9.87
CA MET A 272 -14.91 -19.78 -10.59
C MET A 272 -15.96 -18.67 -10.57
N VAL A 273 -15.53 -17.44 -10.86
CA VAL A 273 -16.41 -16.30 -11.11
C VAL A 273 -16.45 -16.04 -12.60
N LEU A 274 -17.64 -16.00 -13.19
CA LEU A 274 -17.85 -15.65 -14.60
C LEU A 274 -18.69 -14.38 -14.72
N ALA A 275 -18.41 -13.58 -15.74
CA ALA A 275 -19.28 -12.50 -16.18
C ALA A 275 -20.64 -13.03 -16.68
N GLU A 276 -21.67 -12.18 -16.66
CA GLU A 276 -22.98 -12.45 -17.25
C GLU A 276 -22.85 -12.72 -18.77
N GLY A 277 -23.48 -13.79 -19.26
CA GLY A 277 -23.38 -14.22 -20.66
C GLY A 277 -23.63 -15.72 -20.88
N GLU A 278 -23.52 -16.15 -22.14
CA GLU A 278 -23.67 -17.56 -22.55
C GLU A 278 -22.31 -18.27 -22.60
N TYR A 279 -22.28 -19.50 -22.08
CA TYR A 279 -21.07 -20.34 -22.01
C TYR A 279 -21.40 -21.81 -22.30
N THR A 280 -20.42 -22.54 -22.84
CA THR A 280 -20.48 -24.01 -22.93
C THR A 280 -19.51 -24.61 -21.92
N ILE A 281 -20.01 -25.46 -21.03
CA ILE A 281 -19.21 -26.16 -20.02
C ILE A 281 -18.87 -27.55 -20.57
N VAL A 282 -17.58 -27.83 -20.69
CA VAL A 282 -17.02 -29.11 -21.13
C VAL A 282 -16.42 -29.85 -19.93
N ALA A 283 -16.90 -31.06 -19.67
CA ALA A 283 -16.43 -31.94 -18.62
C ALA A 283 -15.89 -33.25 -19.24
N LYS A 284 -14.56 -33.41 -19.30
CA LYS A 284 -13.92 -34.65 -19.73
C LYS A 284 -13.61 -35.54 -18.52
N ASN A 285 -14.12 -36.76 -18.53
CA ASN A 285 -13.79 -37.78 -17.53
C ASN A 285 -13.33 -39.06 -18.24
N ARG A 286 -12.05 -39.41 -18.06
CA ARG A 286 -11.38 -40.48 -18.82
C ARG A 286 -11.52 -40.23 -20.32
N ASP A 287 -12.13 -41.17 -21.04
CA ASP A 287 -12.31 -41.13 -22.50
C ASP A 287 -13.65 -40.53 -22.94
N ARG A 288 -14.51 -40.10 -22.00
CA ARG A 288 -15.81 -39.46 -22.31
C ARG A 288 -15.75 -37.96 -22.09
N ILE A 289 -16.34 -37.22 -23.01
CA ILE A 289 -16.53 -35.77 -22.94
C ILE A 289 -18.03 -35.51 -22.83
N TYR A 290 -18.42 -34.70 -21.85
CA TYR A 290 -19.78 -34.22 -21.66
C TYR A 290 -19.81 -32.71 -21.83
N GLN A 291 -20.84 -32.18 -22.46
CA GLN A 291 -21.05 -30.75 -22.68
C GLN A 291 -22.41 -30.31 -22.16
N ARG A 292 -22.48 -29.06 -21.67
CA ARG A 292 -23.72 -28.41 -21.27
C ARG A 292 -23.61 -26.91 -21.51
N ASP A 293 -24.56 -26.35 -22.25
CA ASP A 293 -24.71 -24.90 -22.35
C ASP A 293 -25.34 -24.31 -21.08
N PHE A 294 -24.88 -23.12 -20.70
CA PHE A 294 -25.26 -22.47 -19.46
C PHE A 294 -25.19 -20.94 -19.56
N THR A 295 -26.31 -20.29 -19.27
CA THR A 295 -26.42 -18.83 -19.13
C THR A 295 -26.04 -18.39 -17.72
N VAL A 296 -25.01 -17.56 -17.61
CA VAL A 296 -24.62 -16.91 -16.34
C VAL A 296 -25.45 -15.65 -16.15
N VAL A 297 -26.19 -15.57 -15.04
CA VAL A 297 -26.98 -14.38 -14.66
C VAL A 297 -26.29 -13.66 -13.51
N GLY A 298 -26.07 -12.34 -13.62
CA GLY A 298 -25.38 -11.56 -12.59
C GLY A 298 -26.05 -11.67 -11.20
N GLY A 299 -25.25 -11.87 -10.16
CA GLY A 299 -25.71 -11.97 -8.76
C GLY A 299 -26.26 -13.35 -8.35
N HIS A 300 -26.44 -14.29 -9.28
CA HIS A 300 -26.99 -15.63 -9.01
C HIS A 300 -25.88 -16.68 -8.86
N ASN A 301 -25.25 -16.72 -7.68
CA ASN A 301 -24.25 -17.75 -7.37
C ASN A 301 -24.91 -19.13 -7.23
N GLN A 302 -24.38 -20.16 -7.91
CA GLN A 302 -24.99 -21.49 -7.92
C GLN A 302 -24.04 -22.64 -8.29
N ASP A 303 -24.42 -23.85 -7.90
CA ASP A 303 -23.85 -25.08 -8.47
C ASP A 303 -24.36 -25.29 -9.91
N VAL A 304 -23.51 -25.82 -10.78
CA VAL A 304 -23.88 -26.23 -12.14
C VAL A 304 -23.52 -27.69 -12.36
N GLU A 305 -24.55 -28.51 -12.58
CA GLU A 305 -24.41 -29.95 -12.79
C GLU A 305 -24.30 -30.26 -14.29
N VAL A 306 -23.25 -30.98 -14.67
CA VAL A 306 -23.20 -31.66 -15.98
C VAL A 306 -23.60 -33.12 -15.73
N LEU A 307 -24.60 -33.62 -16.45
CA LEU A 307 -25.02 -35.02 -16.31
C LEU A 307 -24.15 -35.91 -17.22
N ALA A 308 -23.61 -36.99 -16.66
CA ALA A 308 -22.75 -37.95 -17.35
C ALA A 308 -23.54 -38.96 -18.21
N ASN A 309 -24.51 -38.47 -18.98
CA ASN A 309 -25.42 -39.23 -19.82
C ASN A 309 -25.09 -39.07 -21.32
N ASP A 310 -25.79 -39.82 -22.18
CA ASP A 310 -25.51 -39.82 -23.62
C ASP A 310 -26.08 -38.59 -24.35
N ALA A 311 -27.05 -37.88 -23.76
CA ALA A 311 -27.61 -36.65 -24.31
C ALA A 311 -26.62 -35.46 -24.21
N ASN A 312 -25.78 -35.46 -23.18
CA ASN A 312 -24.70 -34.49 -23.01
C ASN A 312 -23.37 -34.98 -23.59
N ALA A 313 -23.26 -36.22 -24.06
CA ALA A 313 -22.01 -36.74 -24.58
C ALA A 313 -21.67 -36.08 -25.93
N ALA A 314 -20.52 -35.43 -26.02
CA ALA A 314 -20.02 -34.92 -27.30
C ALA A 314 -19.58 -36.10 -28.18
N ASP A 315 -19.98 -36.11 -29.45
CA ASP A 315 -19.49 -37.11 -30.41
C ASP A 315 -18.00 -36.84 -30.69
N PRO A 316 -17.10 -37.79 -30.45
CA PRO A 316 -15.67 -37.61 -30.71
C PRO A 316 -15.31 -37.39 -32.20
N ASN A 317 -16.25 -37.51 -33.13
CA ASN A 317 -16.04 -37.25 -34.56
C ASN A 317 -16.51 -35.86 -35.05
N ASP A 318 -17.21 -35.06 -34.24
CA ASP A 318 -17.85 -33.80 -34.68
C ASP A 318 -16.88 -32.60 -34.84
N GLY A 319 -15.64 -32.90 -35.25
CA GLY A 319 -14.56 -31.93 -35.45
C GLY A 319 -13.51 -32.39 -36.45
N ALA A 320 -13.87 -33.31 -37.36
CA ALA A 320 -12.99 -33.91 -38.35
C ALA A 320 -13.63 -33.96 -39.76
N ASP A 321 -13.95 -32.78 -40.31
CA ASP A 321 -14.24 -32.52 -41.73
C ASP A 321 -13.66 -31.14 -42.12
#